data_AF-A0A3D4AUL3-F1
#
_entry.id   AF-A0A3D4AUL3-F1
#
_cell.length_a   1.000
_cell.length_b   1.000
_cell.length_c   1.000
_cell.angle_alpha   90.00
_cell.angle_beta   90.00
_cell.angle_gamma   90.00
#
_symmetry.space_group_name_H-M   'P 1'
#
loop_
_entity.id
_entity.type
_entity.pdbx_description
1 polymer ?
#
loop_
_entity_poly.entity_id
_entity_poly.type
_entity_poly.pdbx_seq_one_letter_code
_entity_poly.pdbx_strand_id
1 'polypeptide(L)' 'MDITELLAFSVQHKASDLHLSSGVSPMIRVDGDVRRINIPALGDKEVSSLVYDIMNDNQRKDYEQNLEVDFSFEVP' A
#
# COMPACT_ATOMS: atom_id res chain seq x y z
N MET A 1 -11.54 -3.31 -3.82
CA MET A 1 -10.40 -2.92 -2.98
C MET A 1 -9.23 -2.66 -3.90
N ASP A 2 -9.17 -1.44 -4.42
CA ASP A 2 -7.96 -0.92 -5.02
C ASP A 2 -7.14 -0.15 -3.97
N ILE A 3 -5.96 0.33 -4.39
CA ILE A 3 -5.06 1.09 -3.52
C ILE A 3 -5.64 2.46 -3.12
N THR A 4 -6.44 3.07 -3.99
CA THR A 4 -7.10 4.36 -3.73
C THR A 4 -8.15 4.22 -2.63
N GLU A 5 -8.94 3.14 -2.63
CA GLU A 5 -9.90 2.82 -1.58
C GLU A 5 -9.20 2.60 -0.22
N LEU A 6 -8.04 1.93 -0.19
CA LEU A 6 -7.24 1.73 1.03
C LEU A 6 -6.63 3.04 1.55
N LEU A 7 -6.13 3.90 0.65
CA LEU A 7 -5.62 5.22 1.01
C LEU A 7 -6.73 6.12 1.53
N ALA A 8 -7.89 6.15 0.88
CA ALA A 8 -9.06 6.90 1.34
C ALA A 8 -9.55 6.43 2.71
N PHE A 9 -9.57 5.10 2.95
CA PHE A 9 -9.87 4.53 4.26
C PHE A 9 -8.86 5.00 5.32
N SER A 10 -7.57 5.03 4.99
CA SER A 10 -6.50 5.49 5.88
C SER A 10 -6.71 6.94 6.29
N VAL A 11 -7.05 7.82 5.33
CA VAL A 11 -7.39 9.23 5.58
C VAL A 11 -8.63 9.37 6.46
N GLN A 12 -9.70 8.63 6.17
CA GLN A 12 -10.94 8.63 6.95
C GLN A 12 -10.70 8.26 8.42
N HIS A 13 -9.74 7.37 8.67
CA HIS A 13 -9.34 6.94 10.01
C HIS A 13 -8.17 7.72 10.60
N LYS A 14 -7.75 8.82 9.97
CA LYS A 14 -6.62 9.68 10.41
C LYS A 14 -5.32 8.90 10.62
N ALA A 15 -5.08 7.90 9.80
CA ALA A 15 -3.86 7.12 9.85
C ALA A 15 -2.66 7.92 9.32
N SER A 16 -1.50 7.75 9.94
CA SER A 16 -0.23 8.31 9.45
C SER A 16 0.37 7.46 8.34
N ASP A 17 0.17 6.13 8.41
CA ASP A 17 0.78 5.16 7.51
C ASP A 17 -0.25 4.12 7.08
N LEU A 18 -0.17 3.70 5.82
CA LEU A 18 -0.77 2.48 5.29
C LEU A 18 0.35 1.47 5.04
N HIS A 19 0.25 0.30 5.66
CA HIS A 19 1.20 -0.80 5.51
C HIS A 19 0.57 -1.96 4.73
N LEU A 20 1.21 -2.32 3.63
CA LEU A 20 0.88 -3.51 2.83
C LEU A 20 2.03 -4.50 2.92
N SER A 21 1.70 -5.76 3.23
CA SER A 21 2.67 -6.85 3.30
C SER A 21 1.95 -8.14 2.97
N SER A 22 2.60 -9.03 2.22
CA SER A 22 1.97 -10.25 1.76
C SER A 22 1.78 -11.26 2.90
N GLY A 23 0.74 -12.07 2.78
CA GLY A 23 0.34 -13.05 3.79
C GLY A 23 -0.36 -12.45 5.02
N VAL A 24 -0.55 -11.12 5.08
CA VAL A 24 -1.25 -10.44 6.18
C VAL A 24 -2.31 -9.47 5.65
N SER A 25 -3.29 -9.16 6.50
CA SER A 25 -4.26 -8.11 6.21
C SER A 25 -3.55 -6.74 6.18
N PRO A 26 -3.94 -5.81 5.28
CA PRO A 26 -3.50 -4.43 5.32
C PRO A 26 -3.64 -3.81 6.71
N MET A 27 -2.71 -2.94 7.05
CA MET A 27 -2.66 -2.32 8.36
C MET A 27 -2.55 -0.81 8.23
N ILE A 28 -3.13 -0.10 9.17
CA ILE A 28 -2.98 1.36 9.29
C ILE A 28 -2.35 1.69 10.63
N ARG A 29 -1.53 2.74 10.66
CA ARG A 29 -1.01 3.31 11.90
C ARG A 29 -1.86 4.49 12.34
N VAL A 30 -2.47 4.40 13.52
CA VAL A 30 -3.27 5.48 14.13
C VAL A 30 -2.74 5.75 15.53
N ASP A 31 -2.39 7.00 15.82
CA ASP A 31 -1.82 7.42 17.11
C ASP A 31 -0.61 6.56 17.58
N GLY A 32 0.21 6.11 16.62
CA GLY A 32 1.39 5.28 16.86
C GLY A 32 1.13 3.77 16.81
N ASP A 33 -0.11 3.32 16.97
CA ASP A 33 -0.50 1.91 16.98
C ASP A 33 -0.77 1.39 15.57
N VAL A 34 -0.17 0.24 15.23
CA VAL A 34 -0.48 -0.47 13.97
C VAL A 34 -1.66 -1.41 14.19
N ARG A 35 -2.71 -1.24 13.39
CA ARG A 35 -3.94 -2.04 13.48
C ARG A 35 -4.30 -2.62 12.13
N ARG A 36 -4.72 -3.90 12.12
CA ARG A 36 -5.21 -4.58 10.91
C ARG A 36 -6.58 -4.04 10.52
N ILE A 37 -6.76 -3.78 9.24
CA ILE A 37 -8.08 -3.54 8.65
C ILE A 37 -8.81 -4.89 8.60
N ASN A 38 -10.13 -4.89 8.82
CA ASN A 38 -10.96 -6.10 8.79
C ASN A 38 -11.24 -6.58 7.35
N ILE A 39 -10.17 -6.94 6.65
CA ILE A 39 -10.19 -7.51 5.30
C ILE A 39 -9.23 -8.71 5.25
N PRO A 40 -9.46 -9.67 4.33
CA PRO A 40 -8.61 -10.85 4.21
C PRO A 40 -7.13 -10.51 4.02
N ALA A 41 -6.26 -11.46 4.36
CA ALA A 41 -4.85 -11.35 4.07
C ALA A 41 -4.62 -11.27 2.55
N LEU A 42 -3.75 -10.36 2.12
CA LEU A 42 -3.39 -10.21 0.71
C LEU A 42 -2.23 -11.13 0.36
N GLY A 43 -2.34 -11.86 -0.75
CA GLY A 43 -1.23 -12.64 -1.30
C GLY A 43 -0.18 -11.78 -1.99
N ASP A 44 0.97 -12.38 -2.32
CA ASP A 44 2.08 -11.69 -3.01
C ASP A 44 1.64 -10.98 -4.30
N LYS A 45 0.82 -11.66 -5.11
CA LYS A 45 0.33 -11.11 -6.38
C LYS A 45 -0.61 -9.93 -6.19
N GLU A 46 -1.44 -9.95 -5.16
CA GLU A 46 -2.38 -8.86 -4.87
C GLU A 46 -1.63 -7.62 -4.40
N VAL A 47 -0.69 -7.77 -3.46
CA VAL A 47 0.16 -6.67 -3.01
C VAL A 47 0.97 -6.08 -4.16
N SER A 48 1.60 -6.94 -4.98
CA SER A 48 2.37 -6.49 -6.14
C SER A 48 1.48 -5.73 -7.13
N SER A 49 0.26 -6.20 -7.41
CA SER A 49 -0.67 -5.49 -8.32
C SER A 49 -1.00 -4.10 -7.78
N LEU A 50 -1.40 -4.00 -6.51
CA LEU A 50 -1.77 -2.73 -5.88
C LEU A 50 -0.65 -1.68 -5.95
N VAL A 51 0.60 -2.11 -5.73
CA VAL A 51 1.77 -1.22 -5.77
C VAL A 51 2.15 -0.86 -7.21
N TYR A 52 2.11 -1.82 -8.14
CA TYR A 52 2.42 -1.56 -9.55
C TYR A 52 1.41 -0.62 -10.21
N ASP A 53 0.14 -0.66 -9.79
CA ASP A 53 -0.93 0.19 -10.35
C ASP A 53 -0.68 1.69 -10.13
N ILE A 54 0.10 2.07 -9.11
CA ILE A 54 0.46 3.47 -8.80
C ILE A 54 1.87 3.85 -9.26
N MET A 55 2.63 2.90 -9.78
CA MET A 55 3.97 3.15 -10.31
C MET A 55 3.93 3.47 -11.80
N ASN A 56 4.77 4.42 -12.22
CA ASN A 56 5.11 4.63 -13.62
C ASN A 56 6.22 3.67 -14.09
N ASP A 57 6.47 3.64 -15.40
CA ASP A 57 7.44 2.70 -16.01
C ASP A 57 8.87 2.85 -15.47
N ASN A 58 9.31 4.08 -15.14
CA ASN A 58 10.63 4.29 -14.56
C ASN A 58 10.72 3.72 -13.15
N GLN A 59 9.71 3.97 -12.31
CA GLN A 59 9.64 3.44 -10.94
C GLN A 59 9.58 1.91 -10.91
N ARG A 60 8.81 1.29 -11.82
CA ARG A 60 8.77 -0.18 -11.96
C ARG A 60 10.14 -0.74 -12.32
N LYS A 61 10.82 -0.11 -13.28
CA LYS A 61 12.17 -0.51 -13.68
C LYS A 61 13.16 -0.38 -12.52
N ASP A 62 13.13 0.73 -11.78
CA ASP A 62 14.01 0.95 -10.64
C ASP A 62 13.75 -0.09 -9.54
N TYR A 63 12.48 -0.38 -9.25
CA TYR A 63 12.08 -1.44 -8.31
C TYR A 63 12.57 -2.82 -8.74
N GLU A 64 12.38 -3.20 -10.01
CA GLU A 64 12.79 -4.51 -10.51
C GLU A 64 14.32 -4.70 -10.52
N GLN A 65 15.07 -3.62 -10.70
CA GLN A 65 16.54 -3.65 -10.73
C GLN A 65 17.16 -3.63 -9.34
N ASN A 66 16.64 -2.78 -8.45
CA ASN A 66 17.22 -2.52 -7.14
C ASN A 66 16.50 -3.26 -6.00
N LEU A 67 15.35 -3.87 -6.30
CA LEU A 67 14.44 -4.52 -5.34
C LEU A 67 13.79 -3.55 -4.33
N GLU A 68 13.91 -2.24 -4.58
CA GLU A 68 13.33 -1.16 -3.79
C GLU A 68 13.18 0.11 -4.65
N VAL A 69 12.21 0.97 -4.30
CA VAL A 69 12.03 2.29 -4.92
C VAL A 69 11.21 3.20 -3.98
N ASP A 70 11.55 4.48 -3.97
CA ASP A 70 10.79 5.52 -3.27
C ASP A 70 10.17 6.49 -4.28
N PHE A 71 8.91 6.87 -4.07
CA PHE A 71 8.22 7.87 -4.89
C PHE A 71 7.03 8.49 -4.16
N SER A 72 6.55 9.62 -4.67
CA SER A 72 5.29 10.24 -4.24
C SER A 72 4.17 9.89 -5.21
N PHE A 73 2.97 9.68 -4.67
CA PHE A 73 1.74 9.48 -5.42
C PHE A 73 0.63 10.35 -4.82
N GLU A 74 -0.17 10.99 -5.66
CA GLU A 74 -1.33 11.79 -5.26
C GLU A 74 -2.60 11.02 -5.65
N VAL A 75 -3.52 10.90 -4.70
CA VAL A 75 -4.87 10.38 -4.98
C VAL A 75 -5.69 11.51 -5.61
N PRO A 76 -6.22 11.34 -6.83
CA PRO A 76 -7.03 12.36 -7.51
C PRO A 76 -8.32 12.74 -6.79
#